data_AF-A0A3B0RMT1-F1
#
_entry.id   AF-A0A3B0RMT1-F1
#
_cell.length_a   1.000
_cell.length_b   1.000
_cell.length_c   1.000
_cell.angle_alpha   90.00
_cell.angle_beta   90.00
_cell.angle_gamma   90.00
#
_symmetry.space_group_name_H-M   'P 1'
#
loop_
_entity.id
_entity.type
_entity.pdbx_description
1 polymer ?
#
loop_
_entity_poly.entity_id
_entity_poly.type
_entity_poly.pdbx_seq_one_letter_code
_entity_poly.pdbx_strand_id
1 'polypeptide(L)'
;ASPEVVPLDYLPRDSAGFIDWTKAMRAGLLQPSEAISAKRGEEMQTVRYDEDVVLRPSKTFMPDVIFPHDAHNDWLNCGNCHDGIFKMKKKASGISMKRIWKGEFCGRCHDKVAFPLRHCFRCHAGERAAKFAEPEPVPDNFIEYEEY
;
A
#
# COMPACT_ATOMS: atom_id res chain seq x y z
N ALA A 1 13.26 15.96 26.83
CA ALA A 1 11.81 16.11 26.60
C ALA A 1 11.61 16.19 25.10
N SER A 2 10.93 15.23 24.49
CA SER A 2 10.53 15.35 23.08
C SER A 2 9.53 16.50 22.95
N PRO A 3 9.63 17.37 21.93
CA PRO A 3 8.70 18.47 21.78
C PRO A 3 7.26 17.94 21.62
N GLU A 4 6.29 18.60 22.26
CA GLU A 4 4.86 18.22 22.18
C GLU A 4 4.30 18.25 20.75
N VAL A 5 4.97 18.97 19.83
CA VAL A 5 4.63 19.06 18.41
C VAL A 5 5.91 19.00 17.58
N VAL A 6 5.93 18.12 16.57
CA VAL A 6 7.01 18.04 15.57
C VAL A 6 6.52 18.70 14.28
N PRO A 7 7.11 19.84 13.85
CA PRO A 7 6.74 20.45 12.58
C PRO A 7 7.07 19.53 11.40
N LEU A 8 6.26 19.56 10.35
CA LEU A 8 6.40 18.66 9.20
C LEU A 8 7.77 18.77 8.51
N ASP A 9 8.42 19.94 8.58
CA ASP A 9 9.74 20.16 8.00
C ASP A 9 10.87 19.35 8.65
N TYR A 10 10.67 18.90 9.89
CA TYR A 10 11.63 18.07 10.61
C TYR A 10 11.40 16.56 10.40
N LEU A 11 10.33 16.18 9.70
CA LEU A 11 10.06 14.77 9.42
C LEU A 11 10.93 14.30 8.24
N PRO A 12 11.40 13.04 8.27
CA PRO A 12 12.14 12.45 7.17
C PRO A 12 11.30 12.47 5.89
N ARG A 13 11.99 12.61 4.76
CA ARG A 13 11.38 12.56 3.42
C ARG A 13 11.88 11.34 2.66
N ASP A 14 11.03 10.83 1.78
CA ASP A 14 11.42 9.82 0.80
C ASP A 14 12.12 10.44 -0.41
N SER A 15 12.57 9.59 -1.34
CA SER A 15 13.28 10.01 -2.56
C SER A 15 12.42 10.86 -3.51
N ALA A 16 11.10 10.87 -3.34
CA ALA A 16 10.17 11.68 -4.11
C ALA A 16 9.80 12.99 -3.37
N GLY A 17 10.37 13.23 -2.18
CA GLY A 17 10.19 14.46 -1.39
C GLY A 17 8.95 14.45 -0.48
N PHE A 18 8.18 13.36 -0.45
CA PHE A 18 7.04 13.22 0.47
C PHE A 18 7.52 12.82 1.86
N ILE A 19 6.70 13.11 2.88
CA ILE A 19 6.98 12.70 4.25
C ILE A 19 6.99 11.17 4.33
N ASP A 20 8.06 10.63 4.88
CA ASP A 20 8.21 9.21 5.18
C ASP A 20 7.71 8.94 6.60
N TRP A 21 6.39 8.72 6.71
CA TRP A 21 5.71 8.47 7.97
C TRP A 21 6.25 7.23 8.70
N THR A 22 6.55 6.16 7.95
CA THR A 22 7.12 4.92 8.48
C THR A 22 8.48 5.19 9.14
N LYS A 23 9.37 5.90 8.45
CA LYS A 23 10.68 6.26 9.01
C LYS A 23 10.56 7.19 10.21
N ALA A 24 9.64 8.15 10.17
CA ALA A 24 9.39 9.06 11.30
C ALA A 24 8.94 8.31 12.56
N MET A 25 8.03 7.35 12.40
CA MET A 25 7.56 6.47 13.46
C MET A 25 8.67 5.60 14.04
N ARG A 26 9.44 4.93 13.17
CA ARG A 26 10.56 4.07 13.59
C ARG A 26 11.67 4.86 14.28
N ALA A 27 11.87 6.12 13.90
CA ALA A 27 12.81 7.02 14.56
C ALA A 27 12.28 7.60 15.89
N GLY A 28 11.04 7.28 16.29
CA GLY A 28 10.41 7.78 17.51
C GLY A 28 10.06 9.27 17.46
N LEU A 29 10.12 9.90 16.29
CA LEU A 29 9.73 11.31 16.07
C LEU A 29 8.21 11.48 16.15
N LEU A 30 7.46 10.43 15.83
CA LEU A 30 6.02 10.36 15.96
C LEU A 30 5.66 9.23 16.94
N GLN A 31 4.77 9.54 17.89
CA GLN A 31 4.27 8.58 18.89
C GLN A 31 2.76 8.80 19.07
N PRO A 32 1.94 8.35 18.09
CA PRO A 32 0.49 8.48 18.16
C PRO A 32 -0.06 7.71 19.36
N SER A 33 -1.14 8.22 19.94
CA SER A 33 -1.86 7.49 20.97
C SER A 33 -2.56 6.27 20.37
N GLU A 34 -2.58 5.18 21.14
CA GLU A 34 -3.13 3.89 20.73
C GLU A 34 -4.66 3.89 20.57
N ALA A 35 -5.36 4.78 21.28
CA ALA A 35 -6.75 5.10 20.97
C ALA A 35 -7.10 6.54 21.36
N ILE A 36 -8.28 6.97 20.90
CA ILE A 36 -8.84 8.30 21.20
C ILE A 36 -9.23 8.40 22.69
N SER A 37 -9.64 7.28 23.30
CA SER A 37 -10.07 7.20 24.70
C SER A 37 -9.23 6.25 25.56
N ALA A 38 -8.27 5.53 24.98
CA ALA A 38 -7.46 4.59 25.75
C ALA A 38 -6.59 5.36 26.72
N LYS A 39 -6.53 4.88 27.97
CA LYS A 39 -5.48 5.36 28.88
C LYS A 39 -4.15 4.87 28.31
N ARG A 40 -3.14 5.75 28.29
CA ARG A 40 -1.76 5.41 27.91
C ARG A 40 -1.34 4.14 28.68
N GLY A 41 -1.15 3.02 27.98
CA GLY A 41 -0.76 1.73 28.57
C GLY A 41 -1.82 0.61 28.61
N GLU A 42 -2.96 0.75 27.92
CA GLU A 42 -3.83 -0.41 27.65
C GLU A 42 -3.23 -1.29 26.54
N GLU A 43 -3.13 -2.60 26.79
CA GLU A 43 -2.37 -3.55 25.96
C GLU A 43 -3.06 -3.75 24.59
N MET A 44 -2.57 -3.03 23.58
CA MET A 44 -2.90 -3.25 22.17
C MET A 44 -2.35 -4.61 21.71
N GLN A 45 -3.03 -5.24 20.74
CA GLN A 45 -2.54 -6.46 20.09
C GLN A 45 -1.12 -6.22 19.54
N THR A 46 -0.11 -6.75 20.22
CA THR A 46 1.33 -6.62 19.88
C THR A 46 1.78 -7.60 18.79
N VAL A 47 0.86 -8.42 18.29
CA VAL A 47 1.16 -9.45 17.30
C VAL A 47 1.43 -8.78 15.96
N ARG A 48 2.72 -8.65 15.64
CA ARG A 48 3.19 -8.28 14.30
C ARG A 48 3.18 -9.49 13.40
N TYR A 49 2.77 -9.29 12.16
CA TYR A 49 2.91 -10.25 11.08
C TYR A 49 3.77 -9.57 10.02
N ASP A 50 4.99 -10.04 9.79
CA ASP A 50 5.97 -9.31 8.99
C ASP A 50 6.20 -9.94 7.61
N GLU A 51 5.31 -10.85 7.20
CA GLU A 51 5.40 -11.48 5.87
C GLU A 51 4.83 -10.58 4.78
N ASP A 52 5.49 -10.60 3.62
CA ASP A 52 5.06 -9.89 2.45
C ASP A 52 3.97 -10.66 1.69
N VAL A 53 2.98 -9.91 1.18
CA VAL A 53 1.98 -10.44 0.26
C VAL A 53 2.34 -10.02 -1.16
N VAL A 54 2.58 -11.01 -2.01
CA VAL A 54 2.80 -10.80 -3.45
C VAL A 54 1.47 -10.89 -4.19
N LEU A 55 1.07 -9.80 -4.85
CA LEU A 55 -0.10 -9.73 -5.72
C LEU A 55 0.35 -9.66 -7.18
N ARG A 56 -0.17 -10.56 -8.01
CA ARG A 56 0.16 -10.61 -9.44
C ARG A 56 -0.90 -9.88 -10.25
N PRO A 57 -0.56 -8.77 -10.93
CA PRO A 57 -1.47 -8.10 -11.85
C PRO A 57 -1.82 -9.00 -13.04
N SER A 58 -2.99 -8.78 -13.64
CA SER A 58 -3.36 -9.48 -14.88
C SER A 58 -2.58 -8.98 -16.11
N LYS A 59 -2.14 -7.72 -16.08
CA LYS A 59 -1.34 -7.10 -17.13
C LYS A 59 0.12 -7.52 -16.98
N THR A 60 0.60 -8.34 -17.91
CA THR A 60 1.91 -9.01 -17.86
C THR A 60 3.12 -8.08 -17.95
N PHE A 61 2.93 -6.86 -18.44
CA PHE A 61 3.97 -5.83 -18.51
C PHE A 61 4.17 -5.09 -17.17
N MET A 62 3.24 -5.23 -16.22
CA MET A 62 3.36 -4.62 -14.90
C MET A 62 4.09 -5.57 -13.95
N PRO A 63 5.07 -5.07 -13.17
CA PRO A 63 5.67 -5.84 -12.09
C PRO A 63 4.67 -6.35 -11.06
N ASP A 64 5.04 -7.44 -10.41
CA ASP A 64 4.31 -7.94 -9.24
C ASP A 64 4.24 -6.84 -8.18
N VAL A 65 3.13 -6.80 -7.45
CA VAL A 65 2.93 -5.87 -6.35
C VAL A 65 3.37 -6.53 -5.07
N ILE A 66 4.24 -5.86 -4.31
CA ILE A 66 4.64 -6.27 -2.98
C ILE A 66 3.85 -5.45 -1.96
N PHE A 67 3.16 -6.14 -1.06
CA PHE A 67 2.50 -5.53 0.08
C PHE A 67 3.22 -5.99 1.36
N PRO A 68 4.01 -5.10 2.00
CA PRO A 68 4.69 -5.43 3.23
C PRO A 68 3.82 -5.15 4.44
N HIS A 69 3.49 -6.18 5.22
CA HIS A 69 2.75 -5.97 6.47
C HIS A 69 3.57 -5.17 7.49
N ASP A 70 4.89 -5.38 7.55
CA ASP A 70 5.78 -4.69 8.50
C ASP A 70 5.61 -3.16 8.48
N ALA A 71 5.60 -2.55 7.29
CA ALA A 71 5.40 -1.12 7.15
C ALA A 71 3.98 -0.65 7.53
N HIS A 72 2.97 -1.52 7.38
CA HIS A 72 1.59 -1.21 7.73
C HIS A 72 1.30 -1.46 9.23
N ASN A 73 2.06 -2.33 9.89
CA ASN A 73 1.98 -2.62 11.31
C ASN A 73 2.46 -1.46 12.20
N ASP A 74 3.21 -0.50 11.63
CA ASP A 74 3.76 0.63 12.42
C ASP A 74 2.69 1.62 12.89
N TRP A 75 1.56 1.70 12.18
CA TRP A 75 0.44 2.58 12.52
C TRP A 75 -0.91 1.89 12.64
N LEU A 76 -1.03 0.67 12.09
CA LEU A 76 -2.30 -0.01 11.98
C LEU A 76 -2.22 -1.37 12.65
N ASN A 77 -3.37 -1.87 13.08
CA ASN A 77 -3.57 -3.22 13.57
C ASN A 77 -4.31 -4.07 12.53
N CYS A 78 -4.37 -5.38 12.78
CA CYS A 78 -5.02 -6.36 11.91
C CYS A 78 -6.46 -5.96 11.55
N GLY A 79 -7.22 -5.43 12.52
CA GLY A 79 -8.62 -5.05 12.36
C GLY A 79 -8.85 -3.83 11.47
N ASN A 80 -7.82 -3.00 11.24
CA ASN A 80 -7.92 -1.88 10.29
C ASN A 80 -8.09 -2.38 8.84
N CYS A 81 -7.57 -3.56 8.52
CA CYS A 81 -7.58 -4.12 7.17
C CYS A 81 -8.49 -5.34 7.04
N HIS A 82 -8.49 -6.22 8.04
CA HIS A 82 -9.17 -7.51 8.00
C HIS A 82 -10.37 -7.58 8.94
N ASP A 83 -11.46 -8.24 8.57
CA ASP A 83 -11.74 -8.82 7.24
C ASP A 83 -12.50 -7.84 6.31
N GLY A 84 -12.56 -6.57 6.70
CA GLY A 84 -13.38 -5.54 6.05
C GLY A 84 -12.85 -5.11 4.69
N ILE A 85 -11.60 -4.64 4.60
CA ILE A 85 -11.00 -4.17 3.35
C ILE A 85 -10.47 -5.35 2.54
N PHE A 86 -9.81 -6.29 3.21
CA PHE A 86 -9.23 -7.47 2.60
C PHE A 86 -9.72 -8.73 3.30
N LYS A 87 -9.97 -9.80 2.54
CA LYS A 87 -10.18 -11.13 3.11
C LYS A 87 -8.84 -11.81 3.37
N MET A 88 -8.74 -12.57 4.47
CA MET A 88 -7.57 -13.40 4.80
C MET A 88 -7.50 -14.67 3.93
N LYS A 89 -7.71 -14.51 2.63
CA LYS A 89 -7.68 -15.59 1.64
C LYS A 89 -7.17 -15.04 0.31
N LYS A 90 -6.15 -15.70 -0.25
CA LYS A 90 -5.57 -15.34 -1.55
C LYS A 90 -6.66 -15.27 -2.62
N LYS A 91 -6.61 -14.21 -3.44
CA LYS A 91 -7.54 -13.95 -4.57
C LYS A 91 -9.03 -13.77 -4.19
N ALA A 92 -9.38 -13.67 -2.91
CA ALA A 92 -10.78 -13.59 -2.49
C ALA A 92 -11.36 -12.16 -2.49
N SER A 93 -10.52 -11.12 -2.46
CA SER A 93 -10.97 -9.74 -2.31
C SER A 93 -11.41 -9.08 -3.64
N GLY A 94 -11.01 -9.63 -4.80
CA GLY A 94 -11.35 -9.06 -6.12
C GLY A 94 -10.70 -7.69 -6.38
N ILE A 95 -9.44 -7.53 -5.98
CA ILE A 95 -8.66 -6.29 -6.11
C ILE A 95 -8.46 -5.95 -7.59
N SER A 96 -8.69 -4.69 -7.97
CA SER A 96 -8.34 -4.17 -9.29
C SER A 96 -7.98 -2.69 -9.19
N MET A 97 -7.14 -2.20 -10.11
CA MET A 97 -6.81 -0.77 -10.15
C MET A 97 -8.05 0.11 -10.30
N LYS A 98 -9.05 -0.32 -11.08
CA LYS A 98 -10.34 0.40 -11.20
C LYS A 98 -11.03 0.60 -9.85
N ARG A 99 -11.03 -0.41 -8.98
CA ARG A 99 -11.61 -0.32 -7.63
C ARG A 99 -10.73 0.49 -6.70
N ILE A 100 -9.41 0.35 -6.82
CA ILE A 100 -8.43 1.16 -6.08
C ILE A 100 -8.63 2.66 -6.34
N TRP A 101 -8.76 3.07 -7.62
CA TRP A 101 -9.03 4.46 -7.99
C TRP A 101 -10.39 4.97 -7.47
N LYS A 102 -11.35 4.09 -7.20
CA LYS A 102 -12.64 4.42 -6.58
C LYS A 102 -12.57 4.51 -5.05
N GLY A 103 -11.38 4.41 -4.46
CA GLY A 103 -11.19 4.47 -3.01
C GLY A 103 -11.44 3.15 -2.29
N GLU A 104 -11.39 2.01 -2.99
CA GLU A 104 -11.44 0.68 -2.39
C GLU A 104 -10.03 0.10 -2.20
N PHE A 105 -9.88 -0.95 -1.37
CA PHE A 105 -8.59 -1.60 -1.11
C PHE A 105 -7.49 -0.62 -0.72
N CYS A 106 -6.38 -0.62 -1.45
CA CYS A 106 -5.25 0.29 -1.26
C CYS A 106 -5.68 1.76 -1.29
N GLY A 107 -6.66 2.11 -2.12
CA GLY A 107 -7.18 3.48 -2.26
C GLY A 107 -8.06 3.95 -1.08
N ARG A 108 -8.33 3.07 -0.10
CA ARG A 108 -8.90 3.52 1.19
C ARG A 108 -7.94 4.45 1.92
N CYS A 109 -6.64 4.26 1.74
CA CYS A 109 -5.58 5.00 2.44
C CYS A 109 -4.62 5.73 1.50
N HIS A 110 -4.07 5.06 0.48
CA HIS A 110 -3.23 5.69 -0.53
C HIS A 110 -4.04 6.71 -1.33
N ASP A 111 -3.44 7.87 -1.62
CA ASP A 111 -4.07 9.09 -2.18
C ASP A 111 -4.80 9.99 -1.17
N LYS A 112 -5.05 9.53 0.07
CA LYS A 112 -5.72 10.32 1.12
C LYS A 112 -4.83 10.62 2.31
N VAL A 113 -4.23 9.56 2.87
CA VAL A 113 -3.42 9.61 4.10
C VAL A 113 -2.05 8.95 3.93
N ALA A 114 -1.81 8.33 2.79
CA ALA A 114 -0.53 7.77 2.36
C ALA A 114 -0.19 8.26 0.95
N PHE A 115 0.99 7.89 0.44
CA PHE A 115 1.51 8.40 -0.84
C PHE A 115 0.50 8.22 -2.00
N PRO A 116 0.57 9.09 -3.04
CA PRO A 116 -0.39 9.07 -4.13
C PRO A 116 -0.34 7.80 -4.98
N LEU A 117 -1.50 7.32 -5.43
CA LEU A 117 -1.62 6.10 -6.24
C LEU A 117 -0.94 6.18 -7.62
N ARG A 118 -0.54 7.38 -8.05
CA ARG A 118 0.17 7.62 -9.33
C ARG A 118 1.64 7.20 -9.29
N HIS A 119 2.21 6.93 -8.12
CA HIS A 119 3.56 6.40 -7.99
C HIS A 119 3.58 4.87 -8.17
N CYS A 120 3.32 4.41 -9.40
CA CYS A 120 3.09 3.00 -9.74
C CYS A 120 4.14 2.05 -9.14
N PHE A 121 5.42 2.39 -9.26
CA PHE A 121 6.54 1.54 -8.85
C PHE A 121 6.77 1.47 -7.33
N ARG A 122 5.99 2.20 -6.52
CA ARG A 122 6.04 2.02 -5.06
C ARG A 122 5.30 0.77 -4.61
N CYS A 123 4.31 0.33 -5.38
CA CYS A 123 3.61 -0.94 -5.15
C CYS A 123 4.15 -2.01 -6.09
N HIS A 124 4.31 -1.67 -7.38
CA HIS A 124 4.82 -2.55 -8.42
C HIS A 124 6.35 -2.64 -8.38
N ALA A 125 6.87 -3.19 -7.28
CA ALA A 125 8.30 -3.33 -6.99
C ALA A 125 8.78 -4.79 -6.94
N GLY A 126 7.88 -5.75 -7.13
CA GLY A 126 8.21 -7.16 -7.17
C GLY A 126 8.87 -7.55 -8.49
N GLU A 127 9.41 -8.76 -8.52
CA GLU A 127 9.98 -9.31 -9.74
C GLU A 127 8.87 -9.59 -10.77
N ARG A 128 8.62 -8.64 -11.70
CA ARG A 128 8.24 -8.98 -13.10
C ARG A 128 8.34 -7.80 -14.09
N ALA A 129 9.45 -7.70 -14.80
CA ALA A 129 9.49 -7.02 -16.11
C ALA A 129 10.34 -7.85 -17.09
N ALA A 130 9.71 -8.25 -18.21
CA ALA A 130 10.25 -8.94 -19.40
C ALA A 130 10.86 -10.36 -19.24
N LYS A 131 10.07 -11.38 -19.57
CA LYS A 131 10.41 -12.12 -20.80
C LYS A 131 9.55 -11.48 -21.88
N PHE A 132 10.17 -11.06 -22.98
CA PHE A 132 9.46 -10.90 -24.24
C PHE A 132 8.78 -12.23 -24.53
N ALA A 133 7.51 -12.37 -24.13
CA ALA A 133 6.59 -13.23 -24.86
C ALA A 133 6.13 -12.35 -26.01
N GLU A 134 6.45 -12.76 -27.22
CA GLU A 134 5.95 -12.16 -28.45
C GLU A 134 4.45 -11.84 -28.27
N PRO A 135 3.95 -10.69 -28.78
CA PRO A 135 2.51 -10.50 -28.80
C PRO A 135 1.92 -11.73 -29.49
N GLU A 136 0.91 -12.37 -28.88
CA GLU A 136 0.17 -13.41 -29.59
C GLU A 136 -0.25 -12.83 -30.94
N PRO A 137 -0.11 -13.62 -32.04
CA PRO A 137 -0.47 -13.12 -33.36
C PRO A 137 -1.88 -12.55 -33.28
N VAL A 138 -2.00 -11.27 -33.61
CA VAL A 138 -3.29 -10.61 -33.73
C VAL A 138 -4.07 -11.44 -34.76
N PRO A 139 -5.21 -12.06 -34.40
CA PRO A 139 -5.97 -12.82 -35.38
C PRO A 139 -6.42 -11.85 -36.48
N ASP A 140 -6.46 -12.31 -37.74
CA ASP A 140 -6.74 -11.48 -38.94
C ASP A 140 -8.06 -10.68 -38.86
N ASN A 141 -8.88 -10.96 -37.85
CA ASN A 141 -10.18 -10.39 -37.56
C ASN A 141 -10.20 -9.51 -36.29
N PHE A 142 -9.07 -9.02 -35.81
CA PHE A 142 -9.01 -7.99 -34.77
C PHE A 142 -9.34 -6.61 -35.37
N ILE A 143 -10.51 -6.08 -35.01
CA ILE A 143 -10.89 -4.70 -35.34
C ILE A 143 -10.44 -3.82 -34.18
N GLU A 144 -9.48 -2.92 -34.43
CA GLU A 144 -9.15 -1.83 -33.51
C GLU A 144 -10.38 -0.93 -33.36
N TYR A 145 -10.91 -0.82 -32.14
CA TYR A 145 -11.87 0.21 -31.78
C TYR A 145 -11.09 1.45 -31.38
N GLU A 146 -11.18 2.51 -32.19
CA GLU A 146 -10.78 3.86 -31.78
C GLU A 146 -11.61 4.25 -30.55
N GLU A 147 -10.93 4.58 -29.47
CA GLU A 147 -11.51 5.04 -28.21
C GLU A 147 -12.35 6.31 -28.43
N TYR A 148 -13.57 6.34 -27.86
CA TYR A 148 -14.24 7.56 -27.39
C TYR A 148 -14.24 7.55 -25.86
#